data_AF-A0A350DAN1-F1
#
_entry.id   AF-A0A350DAN1-F1
#
_cell.length_a   1.000
_cell.length_b   1.000
_cell.length_c   1.000
_cell.angle_alpha   90.00
_cell.angle_beta   90.00
_cell.angle_gamma   90.00
#
_symmetry.space_group_name_H-M   'P 1'
#
loop_
_entity.id
_entity.type
_entity.pdbx_description
1 polymer ?
#
loop_
_entity_poly.entity_id
_entity_poly.type
_entity_poly.pdbx_seq_one_letter_code
_entity_poly.pdbx_strand_id
1 'polypeptide(L)' 'MKRSVPLSKVNRLINSGNLILVTSSYKDKANIITLAWHSPISIKPPIIGISVAKTHFSSELILKG' A
#
# COMPACT_ATOMS: atom_id res chain seq x y z
N MET A 1 -19.18 -5.55 1.46
CA MET A 1 -18.64 -6.55 0.52
C MET A 1 -17.60 -5.88 -0.37
N LYS A 2 -16.40 -6.47 -0.58
CA LYS A 2 -15.38 -5.90 -1.49
C LYS A 2 -15.84 -6.08 -2.94
N ARG A 3 -15.63 -5.08 -3.80
CA ARG A 3 -15.95 -5.13 -5.25
C ARG A 3 -14.67 -4.89 -6.05
N SER A 4 -14.50 -5.65 -7.13
CA SER A 4 -13.35 -5.45 -8.04
C SER A 4 -13.46 -4.09 -8.73
N VAL A 5 -12.31 -3.42 -8.90
CA VAL A 5 -12.21 -2.13 -9.58
C VAL A 5 -11.23 -2.29 -10.74
N PRO A 6 -11.58 -1.85 -11.97
CA PRO A 6 -10.66 -1.89 -13.09
C PRO A 6 -9.37 -1.13 -12.79
N LEU A 7 -8.22 -1.66 -13.19
CA LEU A 7 -6.91 -1.03 -12.97
C LEU A 7 -6.84 0.42 -13.51
N SER A 8 -7.51 0.69 -14.64
CA SER A 8 -7.64 2.03 -15.23
C SER A 8 -8.37 3.04 -14.33
N LYS A 9 -9.07 2.59 -13.29
CA LYS A 9 -9.85 3.41 -12.35
C LYS A 9 -9.28 3.38 -10.92
N VAL A 10 -8.14 2.75 -10.68
CA VAL A 10 -7.62 2.55 -9.31
C VAL A 10 -7.26 3.87 -8.60
N ASN A 11 -6.80 4.87 -9.36
CA ASN A 11 -6.39 6.17 -8.81
C ASN A 11 -7.51 6.88 -8.05
N ARG A 12 -8.79 6.65 -8.38
CA ARG A 12 -9.92 7.24 -7.65
C ARG A 12 -9.98 6.81 -6.17
N LEU A 13 -9.34 5.71 -5.80
CA LEU A 13 -9.33 5.17 -4.44
C LEU A 13 -8.23 5.78 -3.58
N ILE A 14 -7.14 6.21 -4.18
CA ILE A 14 -5.90 6.60 -3.48
C ILE A 14 -5.56 8.08 -3.64
N ASN A 15 -6.02 8.74 -4.71
CA ASN A 15 -5.62 10.11 -5.04
C ASN A 15 -6.26 11.19 -4.16
N SER A 16 -7.24 10.85 -3.32
CA SER A 16 -7.91 11.82 -2.43
C SER A 16 -7.17 12.08 -1.11
N GLY A 17 -5.91 11.67 -0.98
CA GLY A 17 -5.10 11.94 0.22
C GLY A 17 -5.54 11.19 1.48
N ASN A 18 -6.16 10.01 1.32
CA ASN A 18 -6.71 9.24 2.44
C ASN A 18 -5.61 8.73 3.38
N LEU A 19 -5.89 8.61 4.68
CA LEU A 19 -5.09 7.74 5.56
C LEU A 19 -5.39 6.28 5.18
N ILE A 20 -4.37 5.50 4.82
CA ILE A 20 -4.55 4.11 4.39
C ILE A 20 -4.04 3.12 5.44
N LEU A 21 -4.57 1.89 5.39
CA LEU A 21 -4.00 0.75 6.09
C LEU A 21 -3.20 -0.09 5.10
N VAL A 22 -1.93 -0.36 5.43
CA VAL A 22 -1.04 -1.23 4.64
C VAL A 22 -0.82 -2.52 5.41
N THR A 23 -1.26 -3.62 4.81
CA THR A 23 -1.01 -4.98 5.32
C THR A 23 0.21 -5.57 4.65
N SER A 24 1.05 -6.27 5.41
CA SER A 24 2.24 -6.99 4.92
C SER A 24 2.30 -8.37 5.58
N SER A 25 2.88 -9.35 4.88
CA SER A 25 2.99 -10.72 5.38
C SER A 25 4.22 -11.42 4.82
N TYR A 26 4.91 -12.18 5.66
CA TYR A 26 6.01 -13.05 5.26
C TYR A 26 6.03 -14.30 6.16
N LYS A 27 6.02 -15.49 5.55
CA LYS A 27 5.85 -16.78 6.24
C LYS A 27 4.60 -16.78 7.12
N ASP A 28 4.76 -17.10 8.40
CA ASP A 28 3.74 -17.18 9.45
C ASP A 28 3.42 -15.83 10.11
N LYS A 29 4.08 -14.74 9.67
CA LYS A 29 3.90 -13.41 10.26
C LYS A 29 3.09 -12.50 9.33
N ALA A 30 2.15 -11.76 9.93
CA ALA A 30 1.39 -10.70 9.28
C ALA A 30 1.40 -9.44 10.15
N ASN A 31 1.35 -8.27 9.51
CA ASN A 31 1.28 -6.99 10.19
C ASN A 31 0.43 -5.99 9.41
N ILE A 32 -0.10 -4.99 10.13
CA ILE A 32 -0.84 -3.86 9.55
C ILE A 32 -0.33 -2.54 10.14
N ILE A 33 -0.19 -1.52 9.30
CA ILE A 33 0.18 -0.16 9.73
C ILE A 33 -0.76 0.88 9.13
N THR A 34 -0.97 1.98 9.84
CA THR A 34 -1.55 3.21 9.30
C THR A 34 -0.48 4.02 8.57
N LEU A 35 -0.77 4.51 7.37
CA LEU A 35 0.21 5.21 6.54
C LEU A 35 -0.43 6.41 5.85
N ALA A 36 0.07 7.60 6.16
CA ALA A 36 -0.36 8.84 5.53
C ALA A 36 0.46 9.17 4.27
N TRP A 37 1.72 8.75 4.24
CA TRP A 37 2.68 9.11 3.19
C TRP A 37 2.67 8.11 2.03
N HIS A 38 1.64 8.20 1.20
CA HIS A 38 1.55 7.47 -0.06
C HIS A 38 1.24 8.42 -1.21
N SER A 39 1.57 8.01 -2.44
CA SER A 39 1.26 8.80 -3.63
C SER A 39 1.15 7.90 -4.87
N PRO A 40 0.20 8.16 -5.79
CA PRO A 40 0.26 7.61 -7.14
C PRO A 40 1.54 8.05 -7.87
N ILE A 41 2.26 7.11 -8.48
CA ILE A 41 3.48 7.36 -9.25
C ILE A 41 3.22 7.25 -10.76
N SER A 42 2.38 6.31 -11.19
CA SER A 42 2.04 6.12 -12.60
C SER A 42 0.61 5.66 -12.77
N ILE A 43 -0.02 6.08 -13.87
CA ILE A 43 -1.38 5.66 -14.26
C ILE A 43 -1.33 4.39 -15.10
N LYS A 44 -0.35 4.28 -16.01
CA LYS A 44 -0.20 3.15 -16.94
C LYS A 44 1.30 2.85 -17.14
N PRO A 45 1.82 1.76 -16.53
CA PRO A 45 1.15 0.85 -15.60
C PRO A 45 0.77 1.55 -14.29
N PRO A 46 -0.29 1.11 -13.56
CA PRO A 46 -0.62 1.68 -12.26
C PRO A 46 0.46 1.41 -11.22
N ILE A 47 1.02 2.46 -10.62
CA ILE A 47 2.06 2.35 -9.58
C ILE A 47 1.70 3.29 -8.42
N ILE A 48 1.83 2.81 -7.19
CA ILE A 48 1.74 3.60 -5.95
C ILE A 48 3.07 3.51 -5.20
N GLY A 49 3.53 4.64 -4.69
CA GLY A 49 4.64 4.71 -3.75
C GLY A 49 4.13 4.86 -2.32
N ILE A 50 4.81 4.23 -1.37
CA ILE A 50 4.59 4.40 0.07
C ILE A 50 5.92 4.69 0.77
N SER A 51 5.89 5.53 1.79
CA SER A 51 7.04 5.74 2.67
C SER A 51 6.87 4.98 3.97
N VAL A 52 7.77 4.02 4.23
CA VAL A 52 7.77 3.19 5.43
C VAL A 52 9.11 3.35 6.13
N ALA A 53 9.09 3.68 7.42
CA ALA A 53 10.31 3.79 8.20
C ALA A 53 10.99 2.41 8.34
N LYS A 54 12.33 2.37 8.26
CA LYS A 54 13.11 1.13 8.42
C LYS A 54 12.94 0.46 9.79
N THR A 55 12.53 1.24 10.80
CA THR A 55 12.24 0.75 12.15
C THR A 55 10.88 0.06 12.27
N HIS A 56 9.99 0.21 11.27
CA HIS A 56 8.70 -0.48 11.29
C HIS A 56 8.87 -1.96 10.94
N PHE A 57 8.23 -2.83 11.72
CA PHE A 57 8.20 -4.26 11.43
C PHE A 57 7.68 -4.58 10.01
N SER A 58 6.72 -3.80 9.50
CA SER A 58 6.26 -3.93 8.11
C SER A 58 7.37 -3.73 7.08
N SER A 59 8.38 -2.89 7.34
CA SER A 59 9.51 -2.73 6.43
C SER A 59 10.32 -4.02 6.31
N GLU A 60 10.51 -4.75 7.42
CA GLU A 60 11.16 -6.05 7.40
C GLU A 60 10.34 -7.08 6.59
N LEU A 61 9.02 -7.13 6.82
CA LEU A 61 8.13 -8.05 6.09
C LEU A 61 8.10 -7.75 4.59
N ILE A 62 8.04 -6.47 4.19
CA ILE A 62 8.01 -6.03 2.78
C ILE A 62 9.33 -6.35 2.08
N LEU A 63 10.48 -6.23 2.75
CA LEU A 63 11.79 -6.50 2.14
C LEU A 63 12.12 -7.99 2.03
N LYS A 64 11.46 -8.85 2.82
CA LYS A 64 11.69 -10.30 2.82
C LYS A 64 10.76 -11.09 1.89
N GLY A 65 9.56 -10.57 1.63
CA GLY A 65 8.56 -11.17 0.76
C GLY A 65 8.83 -10.89 -0.71
#